data_AF-A0A517XL41-F1
#
_entry.id   AF-A0A517XL41-F1
#
_cell.length_a   1.000
_cell.length_b   1.000
_cell.length_c   1.000
_cell.angle_alpha   90.00
_cell.angle_beta   90.00
_cell.angle_gamma   90.00
#
_symmetry.space_group_name_H-M   'P 1'
#
loop_
_entity.id
_entity.type
_entity.pdbx_description
1 polymer ?
#
loop_
_entity_poly.entity_id
_entity_poly.type
_entity_poly.pdbx_seq_one_letter_code
_entity_poly.pdbx_strand_id
1 'polypeptide(L)'
;MQLYCPACQSAFTGVSRCPRCAGLLLMPEEAAFLAADPDAAAPRPDRPTAAGRLVVGTVAALGAYLALRKFLTGWAAATAADADGWWATDDALVAVLVLQAVSAVFGSLLAGAGRSGGLWLGCVVGGTTGGLFLAAEVAGGAPPGYLVLLVQPAVLAVLGGVAGALGGRVWAGVPELDMPTPAVRRSSSINLGEVVAKPQGRPTVWWKVLAGGAVVVVGVGFADPARRLVERNSKGALRTASMGQARFLSAQLATLAVLGGAALAAAGTGAGVRHGILAGVFGAAGVAGLTLAQGALPAPAGYLAEHMNLDAADGNNPLVLGAVGFGLVVAGVVGGWLGGTLFLPLAPPNMRRGRARLA
;
A
#
# COMPACT_ATOMS: atom_id res chain seq x y z
N MET A 1 15.62 28.08 3.27
CA MET A 1 14.14 28.22 3.40
C MET A 1 13.48 27.47 2.26
N GLN A 2 12.44 26.70 2.57
CA GLN A 2 11.72 25.88 1.60
C GLN A 2 10.50 26.69 1.14
N LEU A 3 10.46 27.03 -0.15
CA LEU A 3 9.38 27.81 -0.76
C LEU A 3 8.46 26.89 -1.56
N TYR A 4 7.17 27.19 -1.58
CA TYR A 4 6.15 26.30 -2.11
C TYR A 4 5.55 26.84 -3.41
N CYS A 5 5.49 26.02 -4.46
CA CYS A 5 4.78 26.40 -5.67
C CYS A 5 3.30 26.02 -5.57
N PRO A 6 2.34 26.96 -5.60
CA PRO A 6 0.93 26.62 -5.60
C PRO A 6 0.51 25.91 -6.90
N ALA A 7 1.12 26.27 -8.04
CA ALA A 7 0.77 25.69 -9.34
C ALA A 7 1.34 24.27 -9.55
N CYS A 8 2.58 24.03 -9.13
CA CYS A 8 3.25 22.72 -9.28
C CYS A 8 3.11 21.79 -8.08
N GLN A 9 2.65 22.30 -6.93
CA GLN A 9 2.50 21.54 -5.69
C GLN A 9 3.80 20.89 -5.18
N SER A 10 4.93 21.51 -5.50
CA SER A 10 6.26 21.04 -5.13
C SER A 10 6.99 22.12 -4.34
N ALA A 11 7.78 21.67 -3.38
CA ALA A 11 8.64 22.50 -2.60
C ALA A 11 10.01 22.63 -3.26
N PHE A 12 10.59 23.82 -3.21
CA PHE A 12 11.91 24.10 -3.76
C PHE A 12 12.73 24.87 -2.74
N THR A 13 14.03 24.63 -2.73
CA THR A 13 14.98 25.33 -1.86
C THR A 13 15.84 26.26 -2.70
N GLY A 14 15.98 27.53 -2.29
CA GLY A 14 16.95 28.47 -2.88
C GLY A 14 16.55 29.12 -4.21
N VAL A 15 15.30 28.97 -4.65
CA VAL A 15 14.77 29.66 -5.84
C VAL A 15 13.47 30.38 -5.49
N SER A 16 13.23 31.57 -6.05
CA SER A 16 12.01 32.36 -5.85
C SER A 16 10.90 32.06 -6.86
N ARG A 17 11.25 31.39 -7.97
CA ARG A 17 10.31 30.92 -8.99
C ARG A 17 10.43 29.42 -9.21
N CYS A 18 9.30 28.79 -9.47
CA CYS A 18 9.23 27.37 -9.72
C CYS A 18 9.93 27.02 -11.04
N PRO A 19 10.93 26.12 -11.08
CA PRO A 19 11.63 25.75 -12.31
C PRO A 19 10.73 24.98 -13.30
N ARG A 20 9.56 24.48 -12.86
CA ARG A 20 8.63 23.74 -13.73
C ARG A 20 7.58 24.60 -14.41
N CYS A 21 7.08 25.65 -13.75
CA CYS A 21 6.00 26.49 -14.31
C CYS A 21 6.28 27.99 -14.24
N ALA A 22 7.49 28.39 -13.82
CA ALA A 22 7.89 29.78 -13.59
C ALA A 22 7.03 30.58 -12.60
N GLY A 23 6.08 29.93 -11.90
CA GLY A 23 5.20 30.55 -10.92
C GLY A 23 5.97 30.99 -9.68
N LEU A 24 5.52 32.06 -9.02
CA LEU A 24 6.13 32.54 -7.78
C LEU A 24 6.05 31.45 -6.70
N LEU A 25 7.16 31.24 -6.03
CA LEU A 25 7.21 30.36 -4.87
C LEU A 25 6.88 31.19 -3.65
N LEU A 26 5.87 30.76 -2.90
CA LEU A 26 5.39 31.48 -1.73
C LEU A 26 6.00 30.86 -0.48
N MET A 27 6.35 31.72 0.48
CA MET A 27 6.53 31.27 1.85
C MET A 27 5.18 30.73 2.37
N PRO A 28 5.16 29.70 3.24
CA PRO A 28 3.91 29.18 3.81
C PRO A 28 3.04 30.27 4.45
N GLU A 29 3.71 31.22 5.10
CA GLU A 29 3.13 32.42 5.72
C GLU A 29 2.55 33.41 4.70
N GLU A 30 3.18 33.62 3.54
CA GLU A 30 2.64 34.47 2.47
C GLU A 30 1.41 33.85 1.79
N ALA A 31 1.41 32.52 1.65
CA ALA A 31 0.28 31.80 1.07
C ALA A 31 -0.98 31.84 1.95
N ALA A 32 -0.85 32.17 3.23
CA ALA A 32 -1.99 32.37 4.13
C ALA A 32 -2.77 33.66 3.83
N PHE A 33 -2.17 34.65 3.15
CA PHE A 33 -2.81 35.94 2.82
C PHE A 33 -3.62 35.94 1.52
N LEU A 34 -3.49 34.90 0.69
CA LEU A 34 -4.44 34.67 -0.40
C LEU A 34 -5.76 34.24 0.23
N ALA A 35 -6.65 35.20 0.46
CA ALA A 35 -7.93 35.07 1.16
C ALA A 35 -8.59 33.71 0.88
N ALA A 36 -8.38 32.77 1.79
CA ALA A 36 -9.24 31.62 1.90
C ALA A 36 -10.61 32.17 2.26
N ASP A 37 -11.65 31.67 1.60
CA ASP A 37 -13.03 31.91 1.97
C ASP A 37 -13.16 31.76 3.50
N PRO A 38 -13.42 32.85 4.26
CA PRO A 38 -13.27 32.87 5.71
C PRO A 38 -14.20 31.89 6.43
N ASP A 39 -15.26 31.44 5.76
CA ASP A 39 -16.24 30.49 6.30
C ASP A 39 -15.99 29.04 5.86
N ALA A 40 -15.09 28.80 4.89
CA ALA A 40 -14.73 27.45 4.49
C ALA A 40 -13.65 26.90 5.44
N ALA A 41 -14.07 26.40 6.61
CA ALA A 41 -13.19 25.61 7.47
C ALA A 41 -12.45 24.58 6.61
N ALA A 42 -11.13 24.75 6.50
CA ALA A 42 -10.33 23.89 5.63
C ALA A 42 -10.57 22.44 6.07
N PRO A 43 -11.01 21.54 5.16
CA PRO A 43 -11.26 20.15 5.54
C PRO A 43 -9.97 19.63 6.15
N ARG A 44 -10.03 19.27 7.44
CA ARG A 44 -8.88 18.71 8.16
C ARG A 44 -8.38 17.55 7.30
N PRO A 45 -7.09 17.54 6.89
CA PRO A 45 -6.57 16.40 6.16
C PRO A 45 -6.84 15.16 7.01
N ASP A 46 -7.52 14.17 6.44
CA ASP A 46 -7.76 12.89 7.11
C ASP A 46 -6.41 12.33 7.54
N ARG A 47 -6.11 12.49 8.84
CA ARG A 47 -4.88 11.96 9.41
C ARG A 47 -5.08 10.45 9.45
N PRO A 48 -4.15 9.65 8.91
CA PRO A 48 -4.20 8.21 9.10
C PRO A 48 -4.27 7.94 10.61
N THR A 49 -5.34 7.25 11.04
CA THR A 49 -5.57 6.93 12.43
C THR A 49 -4.46 6.02 12.93
N ALA A 50 -4.19 6.04 14.24
CA ALA A 50 -3.24 5.10 14.85
C ALA A 50 -3.62 3.65 14.50
N ALA A 51 -4.90 3.31 14.63
CA ALA A 51 -5.45 2.00 14.26
C ALA A 51 -5.16 1.64 12.79
N GLY A 52 -5.40 2.56 11.84
CA GLY A 52 -5.11 2.31 10.42
C GLY A 52 -3.65 1.96 10.18
N ARG A 53 -2.72 2.67 10.84
CA ARG A 53 -1.27 2.40 10.73
C ARG A 53 -0.85 1.08 11.36
N LEU A 54 -1.45 0.70 12.49
CA LEU A 54 -1.22 -0.61 13.11
C LEU A 54 -1.63 -1.72 12.14
N VAL A 55 -2.79 -1.58 11.49
CA VAL A 55 -3.26 -2.54 10.47
C VAL A 55 -2.31 -2.58 9.27
N VAL A 56 -1.94 -1.41 8.69
CA VAL A 56 -0.95 -1.37 7.58
C VAL A 56 0.33 -2.08 7.98
N GLY A 57 0.91 -1.72 9.13
CA GLY A 57 2.20 -2.23 9.58
C GLY A 57 2.17 -3.73 9.82
N THR A 58 1.12 -4.24 10.46
CA THR A 58 0.96 -5.68 10.74
C THR A 58 0.78 -6.47 9.45
N VAL A 59 -0.08 -6.00 8.53
CA VAL A 59 -0.28 -6.64 7.22
C VAL A 59 1.00 -6.62 6.40
N ALA A 60 1.73 -5.50 6.39
CA ALA A 60 3.00 -5.38 5.69
C ALA A 60 4.07 -6.32 6.29
N ALA A 61 4.13 -6.46 7.61
CA ALA A 61 5.04 -7.40 8.27
C ALA A 61 4.70 -8.85 7.92
N LEU A 62 3.45 -9.26 8.01
CA LEU A 62 3.02 -10.61 7.64
C LEU A 62 3.31 -10.91 6.16
N GLY A 63 3.00 -9.96 5.27
CA GLY A 63 3.28 -10.08 3.85
C GLY A 63 4.78 -10.23 3.56
N ALA A 64 5.61 -9.39 4.19
CA ALA A 64 7.07 -9.48 4.09
C ALA A 64 7.59 -10.83 4.58
N TYR A 65 7.08 -11.33 5.70
CA TYR A 65 7.48 -12.63 6.24
C TYR A 65 7.14 -13.77 5.28
N LEU A 66 5.92 -13.80 4.74
CA LEU A 66 5.52 -14.83 3.80
C LEU A 66 6.36 -14.78 2.51
N ALA A 67 6.64 -13.58 2.00
CA ALA A 67 7.48 -13.40 0.82
C ALA A 67 8.92 -13.88 1.08
N LEU A 68 9.53 -13.47 2.19
CA LEU A 68 10.87 -13.89 2.56
C LEU A 68 10.94 -15.39 2.86
N ARG A 69 9.93 -15.97 3.53
CA ARG A 69 9.88 -17.41 3.80
C ARG A 69 9.80 -18.19 2.50
N LYS A 70 9.02 -17.73 1.52
CA LYS A 70 8.98 -18.35 0.17
C LYS A 70 10.30 -18.20 -0.57
N PHE A 71 10.95 -17.05 -0.47
CA PHE A 71 12.30 -16.86 -1.00
C PHE A 71 13.29 -17.85 -0.37
N LEU A 72 13.26 -17.99 0.96
CA LEU A 72 14.12 -18.92 1.70
C LEU A 72 13.84 -20.39 1.33
N THR A 73 12.57 -20.78 1.14
CA THR A 73 12.23 -22.13 0.63
C THR A 73 12.82 -22.37 -0.76
N GLY A 74 12.79 -21.37 -1.65
CA GLY A 74 13.38 -21.49 -2.98
C GLY A 74 14.91 -21.55 -2.93
N TRP A 75 15.53 -20.76 -2.04
CA TRP A 75 16.96 -20.80 -1.81
C TRP A 75 17.41 -22.16 -1.28
N ALA A 76 16.76 -22.68 -0.23
CA ALA A 76 17.08 -23.99 0.34
C ALA A 76 16.91 -25.11 -0.69
N ALA A 77 15.85 -25.07 -1.51
CA ALA A 77 15.65 -26.02 -2.59
C ALA A 77 16.73 -25.94 -3.69
N ALA A 78 17.35 -24.77 -3.87
CA ALA A 78 18.41 -24.57 -4.86
C ALA A 78 19.81 -24.92 -4.34
N THR A 79 20.05 -24.88 -3.03
CA THR A 79 21.39 -25.01 -2.44
C THR A 79 21.58 -26.26 -1.57
N ALA A 80 20.52 -26.78 -0.95
CA ALA A 80 20.61 -27.96 -0.09
C ALA A 80 20.44 -29.25 -0.90
N ALA A 81 21.25 -30.27 -0.59
CA ALA A 81 21.09 -31.61 -1.17
C ALA A 81 19.78 -32.29 -0.73
N ASP A 82 19.33 -31.99 0.49
CA ASP A 82 18.05 -32.41 1.06
C ASP A 82 17.34 -31.19 1.65
N ALA A 83 16.42 -30.61 0.88
CA ALA A 83 15.69 -29.42 1.28
C ALA A 83 14.71 -29.69 2.44
N ASP A 84 14.14 -30.90 2.51
CA ASP A 84 13.21 -31.27 3.58
C ASP A 84 13.96 -31.47 4.89
N GLY A 85 15.11 -32.15 4.84
CA GLY A 85 16.02 -32.29 5.98
C GLY A 85 16.55 -30.95 6.50
N TRP A 86 16.79 -29.97 5.61
CA TRP A 86 17.25 -28.64 6.00
C TRP A 86 16.28 -27.93 6.96
N TRP A 87 14.96 -28.04 6.76
CA TRP A 87 13.97 -27.41 7.63
C TRP A 87 13.95 -27.97 9.06
N ALA A 88 14.51 -29.16 9.28
CA ALA A 88 14.66 -29.76 10.59
C ALA A 88 15.95 -29.32 11.33
N THR A 89 16.82 -28.53 10.69
CA THR A 89 18.08 -28.07 11.28
C THR A 89 17.91 -26.81 12.12
N ASP A 90 18.82 -26.60 13.07
CA ASP A 90 18.91 -25.37 13.85
C ASP A 90 19.14 -24.13 12.97
N ASP A 91 19.86 -24.28 11.85
CA ASP A 91 20.11 -23.20 10.89
C ASP A 91 18.81 -22.69 10.25
N ALA A 92 17.89 -23.60 9.89
CA ALA A 92 16.59 -23.21 9.36
C ALA A 92 15.74 -22.50 10.41
N LEU A 93 15.79 -22.94 11.67
CA LEU A 93 15.11 -22.27 12.78
C LEU A 93 15.65 -20.83 12.96
N VAL A 94 16.98 -20.66 13.01
CA VAL A 94 17.61 -19.34 13.11
C VAL A 94 17.23 -18.47 11.93
N ALA A 95 17.24 -19.01 10.71
CA ALA A 95 16.83 -18.29 9.51
C ALA A 95 15.36 -17.81 9.60
N VAL A 96 14.44 -18.66 10.07
CA VAL A 96 13.03 -18.28 10.27
C VAL A 96 12.89 -17.17 11.30
N LEU A 97 13.59 -17.26 12.44
CA LEU A 97 13.56 -16.22 13.49
C LEU A 97 14.09 -14.88 12.96
N VAL A 98 15.18 -14.89 12.19
CA VAL A 98 15.73 -13.70 11.54
C VAL A 98 14.72 -13.11 10.55
N LEU A 99 14.07 -13.94 9.73
CA LEU A 99 13.05 -13.50 8.79
C LEU A 99 11.85 -12.85 9.49
N GLN A 100 11.38 -13.44 10.59
CA GLN A 100 10.30 -12.89 11.41
C GLN A 100 10.70 -11.53 11.99
N ALA A 101 11.93 -11.39 12.50
CA ALA A 101 12.47 -10.14 13.02
C ALA A 101 12.56 -9.05 11.95
N VAL A 102 13.15 -9.36 10.79
CA VAL A 102 13.27 -8.42 9.65
C VAL A 102 11.88 -7.95 9.19
N SER A 103 10.92 -8.87 9.12
CA SER A 103 9.57 -8.56 8.67
C SER A 103 8.80 -7.69 9.66
N ALA A 104 8.89 -8.01 10.97
CA ALA A 104 8.31 -7.20 12.03
C ALA A 104 8.93 -5.79 12.07
N VAL A 105 10.25 -5.67 11.91
CA VAL A 105 10.96 -4.39 11.79
C VAL A 105 10.44 -3.59 10.60
N PHE A 106 10.28 -4.21 9.43
CA PHE A 106 9.74 -3.56 8.24
C PHE A 106 8.34 -2.99 8.45
N GLY A 107 7.41 -3.79 8.97
CA GLY A 107 6.05 -3.31 9.26
C GLY A 107 6.01 -2.22 10.34
N SER A 108 6.86 -2.33 11.37
CA SER A 108 6.95 -1.36 12.46
C SER A 108 7.53 -0.01 12.00
N LEU A 109 8.53 -0.03 11.11
CA LEU A 109 9.07 1.17 10.44
C LEU A 109 7.96 1.93 9.71
N LEU A 110 7.14 1.23 8.93
CA LEU A 110 6.02 1.81 8.19
C LEU A 110 4.94 2.39 9.12
N ALA A 111 4.62 1.69 10.20
CA ALA A 111 3.64 2.16 11.18
C ALA A 111 4.10 3.43 11.89
N GLY A 112 5.38 3.51 12.26
CA GLY A 112 5.99 4.65 12.95
C GLY A 112 6.29 5.86 12.05
N ALA A 113 6.41 5.68 10.74
CA ALA A 113 6.75 6.72 9.78
C ALA A 113 5.82 7.95 9.88
N GLY A 114 6.35 9.13 10.13
CA GLY A 114 5.58 10.38 10.16
C GLY A 114 4.93 10.73 11.49
N ARG A 115 5.27 10.05 12.60
CA ARG A 115 4.73 10.38 13.94
C ARG A 115 5.80 10.46 15.03
N SER A 116 5.58 11.36 15.99
CA SER A 116 6.37 11.46 17.23
C SER A 116 6.21 10.24 18.14
N GLY A 117 5.04 9.58 18.11
CA GLY A 117 4.74 8.35 18.86
C GLY A 117 5.19 7.05 18.18
N GLY A 118 6.23 7.09 17.35
CA GLY A 118 6.68 5.94 16.54
C GLY A 118 7.06 4.70 17.38
N LEU A 119 7.67 4.91 18.56
CA LEU A 119 8.07 3.84 19.48
C LEU A 119 6.87 2.95 19.87
N TRP A 120 5.79 3.57 20.36
CA TRP A 120 4.61 2.83 20.81
C TRP A 120 3.93 2.07 19.67
N LEU A 121 3.74 2.71 18.51
CA LEU A 121 3.15 2.07 17.34
C LEU A 121 4.00 0.88 16.89
N GLY A 122 5.33 1.04 16.88
CA GLY A 122 6.26 -0.03 16.58
C GLY A 122 6.18 -1.20 17.57
N CYS A 123 6.09 -0.93 18.87
CA CYS A 123 5.93 -1.98 19.89
C CYS A 123 4.65 -2.79 19.66
N VAL A 124 3.53 -2.12 19.38
CA VAL A 124 2.25 -2.79 19.15
C VAL A 124 2.29 -3.62 17.87
N VAL A 125 2.85 -3.10 16.76
CA VAL A 125 2.99 -3.87 15.51
C VAL A 125 3.93 -5.06 15.70
N GLY A 126 5.10 -4.86 16.29
CA GLY A 126 6.04 -5.95 16.56
C GLY A 126 5.46 -7.05 17.45
N GLY A 127 4.79 -6.66 18.54
CA GLY A 127 4.15 -7.60 19.47
C GLY A 127 2.97 -8.34 18.84
N THR A 128 2.09 -7.65 18.10
CA THR A 128 0.96 -8.29 17.40
C THR A 128 1.44 -9.25 16.32
N THR A 129 2.44 -8.86 15.52
CA THR A 129 3.01 -9.74 14.49
C THR A 129 3.69 -10.95 15.14
N GLY A 130 4.44 -10.75 16.23
CA GLY A 130 5.06 -11.84 16.98
C GLY A 130 4.06 -12.79 17.61
N GLY A 131 2.96 -12.28 18.15
CA GLY A 131 1.84 -13.10 18.65
C GLY A 131 1.18 -13.93 17.54
N LEU A 132 1.03 -13.36 16.34
CA LEU A 132 0.50 -14.09 15.19
C LEU A 132 1.47 -15.17 14.67
N PHE A 133 2.78 -14.91 14.68
CA PHE A 133 3.78 -15.94 14.38
C PHE A 133 3.73 -17.08 15.40
N LEU A 134 3.72 -16.76 16.69
CA LEU A 134 3.57 -17.76 17.76
C LEU A 134 2.30 -18.59 17.58
N ALA A 135 1.17 -17.95 17.32
CA ALA A 135 -0.10 -18.64 17.08
C ALA A 135 -0.02 -19.57 15.86
N ALA A 136 0.64 -19.16 14.78
CA ALA A 136 0.83 -19.98 13.59
C ALA A 136 1.73 -21.20 13.86
N GLU A 137 2.81 -21.05 14.62
CA GLU A 137 3.69 -22.16 15.00
C GLU A 137 3.00 -23.14 15.94
N VAL A 138 2.22 -22.66 16.92
CA VAL A 138 1.40 -23.51 17.79
C VAL A 138 0.33 -24.27 16.99
N ALA A 139 -0.35 -23.61 16.05
CA ALA A 139 -1.29 -24.25 15.15
C ALA A 139 -0.61 -25.27 14.21
N GLY A 140 0.67 -25.06 13.88
CA GLY A 140 1.50 -25.98 13.12
C GLY A 140 2.01 -27.19 13.92
N GLY A 141 1.69 -27.29 15.22
CA GLY A 141 2.12 -28.40 16.07
C GLY A 141 3.51 -28.24 16.68
N ALA A 142 4.04 -27.02 16.75
CA ALA A 142 5.31 -26.77 17.42
C ALA A 142 5.27 -27.28 18.88
N PRO A 143 6.32 -27.97 19.38
CA PRO A 143 6.31 -28.52 20.72
C PRO A 143 6.20 -27.42 21.79
N PRO A 144 5.33 -27.57 22.81
CA PRO A 144 5.08 -26.52 23.81
C PRO A 144 6.28 -26.21 24.72
N GLY A 145 7.34 -27.04 24.69
CA GLY A 145 8.54 -26.89 25.51
C GLY A 145 9.56 -25.85 25.03
N TYR A 146 9.39 -25.28 23.83
CA TYR A 146 10.32 -24.28 23.32
C TYR A 146 10.06 -22.91 23.96
N LEU A 147 10.71 -22.65 25.10
CA LEU A 147 10.67 -21.36 25.80
C LEU A 147 10.96 -20.16 24.87
N VAL A 148 11.77 -20.36 23.84
CA VAL A 148 12.09 -19.35 22.81
C VAL A 148 10.83 -18.80 22.12
N LEU A 149 9.84 -19.65 21.86
CA LEU A 149 8.57 -19.28 21.22
C LEU A 149 7.73 -18.34 22.11
N LEU A 150 7.76 -18.52 23.44
CA LEU A 150 7.03 -17.64 24.37
C LEU A 150 7.67 -16.26 24.53
N VAL A 151 8.99 -16.17 24.41
CA VAL A 151 9.75 -14.92 24.52
C VAL A 151 9.69 -14.09 23.22
N GLN A 152 9.42 -14.75 22.09
CA GLN A 152 9.41 -14.15 20.77
C GLN A 152 8.51 -12.91 20.61
N PRO A 153 7.24 -12.88 21.06
CA PRO A 153 6.40 -11.68 20.93
C PRO A 153 6.97 -10.47 21.68
N ALA A 154 7.57 -10.69 22.85
CA ALA A 154 8.19 -9.62 23.63
C ALA A 154 9.45 -9.07 22.93
N VAL A 155 10.30 -9.95 22.40
CA VAL A 155 11.49 -9.55 21.63
C VAL A 155 11.08 -8.77 20.38
N LEU A 156 10.10 -9.25 19.62
CA LEU A 156 9.61 -8.57 18.42
C LEU A 156 8.91 -7.25 18.75
N ALA A 157 8.26 -7.12 19.91
CA ALA A 157 7.73 -5.83 20.38
C ALA A 157 8.86 -4.83 20.64
N VAL A 158 9.96 -5.24 21.30
CA VAL A 158 11.11 -4.35 21.55
C VAL A 158 11.78 -3.93 20.23
N LEU A 159 12.08 -4.89 19.34
CA LEU A 159 12.66 -4.60 18.03
C LEU A 159 11.73 -3.73 17.19
N GLY A 160 10.43 -4.02 17.19
CA GLY A 160 9.40 -3.22 16.54
C GLY A 160 9.36 -1.80 17.08
N GLY A 161 9.48 -1.61 18.39
CA GLY A 161 9.56 -0.30 19.03
C GLY A 161 10.74 0.52 18.52
N VAL A 162 11.94 -0.05 18.55
CA VAL A 162 13.15 0.61 18.04
C VAL A 162 12.99 0.97 16.57
N ALA A 163 12.48 0.05 15.77
CA ALA A 163 12.19 0.25 14.35
C ALA A 163 11.15 1.37 14.12
N GLY A 164 10.06 1.40 14.87
CA GLY A 164 9.04 2.44 14.78
C GLY A 164 9.57 3.82 15.19
N ALA A 165 10.42 3.89 16.20
CA ALA A 165 11.10 5.13 16.60
C ALA A 165 12.05 5.64 15.50
N LEU A 166 12.81 4.75 14.86
CA LEU A 166 13.64 5.07 13.70
C LEU A 166 12.79 5.55 12.52
N GLY A 167 11.67 4.88 12.24
CA GLY A 167 10.74 5.27 11.17
C GLY A 167 10.17 6.67 11.39
N GLY A 168 9.80 7.00 12.63
CA GLY A 168 9.35 8.35 12.99
C GLY A 168 10.43 9.43 12.83
N ARG A 169 11.72 9.08 12.92
CA ARG A 169 12.85 10.01 12.72
C ARG A 169 13.25 10.15 11.26
N VAL A 170 13.37 9.03 10.53
CA VAL A 170 13.78 9.00 9.11
C VAL A 170 12.72 9.65 8.24
N TRP A 171 11.44 9.34 8.51
CA TRP A 171 10.30 9.98 7.87
C TRP A 171 9.62 10.87 8.88
N ALA A 172 10.29 11.94 9.31
CA ALA A 172 9.68 12.93 10.21
C ALA A 172 8.35 13.41 9.63
N GLY A 173 7.31 13.43 10.47
CA GLY A 173 6.03 14.01 10.08
C GLY A 173 6.25 15.44 9.64
N VAL A 174 5.57 15.87 8.57
CA VAL A 174 5.57 17.29 8.19
C VAL A 174 5.09 18.06 9.43
N PRO A 175 5.92 18.95 10.00
CA PRO A 175 5.53 19.68 11.20
C PRO A 175 4.20 20.36 10.92
N GLU A 176 3.26 20.19 11.82
CA GLU A 176 2.01 20.94 11.79
C GLU A 176 2.40 22.39 12.05
N LEU A 177 2.59 23.12 10.96
CA LEU A 177 2.63 24.57 11.00
C LEU A 177 1.26 24.98 11.51
N ASP A 178 1.22 25.28 12.81
CA ASP A 178 0.07 25.89 13.46
C ASP A 178 -0.01 27.31 12.91
N MET A 179 -0.49 27.42 11.67
CA MET A 179 -0.68 28.70 11.02
C MET A 179 -1.81 29.37 11.80
N PRO A 180 -1.54 30.52 12.46
CA PRO A 180 -2.58 31.24 13.16
C PRO A 180 -3.68 31.47 12.15
N THR A 181 -4.83 30.85 12.37
CA THR A 181 -6.00 31.15 11.56
C THR A 181 -6.29 32.61 11.85
N PRO A 182 -6.20 33.52 10.87
CA PRO A 182 -6.42 34.92 11.13
C PRO A 182 -7.79 35.04 11.77
N ALA A 183 -7.82 35.48 13.03
CA ALA A 183 -9.08 35.71 13.72
C ALA A 183 -9.79 36.81 12.93
N VAL A 184 -10.81 36.41 12.17
CA VAL A 184 -11.62 37.33 11.40
C VAL A 184 -12.26 38.28 12.41
N ARG A 185 -11.70 39.49 12.54
CA ARG A 185 -12.28 40.54 13.39
C ARG A 185 -13.62 40.88 12.77
N ARG A 186 -14.71 40.41 13.40
CA ARG A 186 -16.12 40.58 13.02
C ARG A 186 -16.58 42.05 13.13
N SER A 187 -15.92 42.97 12.45
CA SER A 187 -16.33 44.38 12.40
C SER A 187 -17.04 44.76 11.10
N SER A 188 -17.32 43.83 10.18
CA SER A 188 -18.20 44.06 9.04
C SER A 188 -19.52 43.30 9.22
N SER A 189 -20.61 44.03 9.44
CA SER A 189 -21.99 43.59 9.70
C SER A 189 -22.68 42.88 8.53
N ILE A 190 -21.94 42.37 7.56
CA ILE A 190 -22.48 41.59 6.45
C ILE A 190 -22.41 40.12 6.85
N ASN A 191 -23.38 39.69 7.66
CA ASN A 191 -23.73 38.27 7.82
C ASN A 191 -24.56 37.86 6.59
N LEU A 192 -23.89 37.64 5.45
CA LEU A 192 -24.48 36.79 4.42
C LEU A 192 -24.50 35.38 4.99
N GLY A 193 -25.68 34.75 4.97
CA GLY A 193 -25.93 33.47 5.61
C GLY A 193 -24.84 32.45 5.32
N GLU A 194 -24.46 31.72 6.37
CA GLU A 194 -23.48 30.64 6.38
C GLU A 194 -23.86 29.61 5.31
N VAL A 195 -23.35 29.81 4.10
CA VAL A 195 -23.44 28.81 3.03
C VAL A 195 -22.45 27.75 3.46
N VAL A 196 -22.96 26.73 4.19
CA VAL A 196 -22.22 25.52 4.51
C VAL A 196 -21.69 24.99 3.18
N ALA A 197 -20.41 25.28 2.91
CA ALA A 197 -19.79 24.94 1.64
C ALA A 197 -19.84 23.43 1.54
N LYS A 198 -20.74 22.91 0.68
CA LYS A 198 -20.91 21.48 0.48
C LYS A 198 -19.51 20.90 0.23
N PRO A 199 -19.07 19.87 1.00
CA PRO A 199 -17.73 19.34 0.88
C PRO A 199 -17.50 18.96 -0.58
N GLN A 200 -16.75 19.81 -1.30
CA GLN A 200 -16.45 19.56 -2.70
C GLN A 200 -15.57 18.33 -2.73
N GLY A 201 -16.16 17.21 -3.17
CA GLY A 201 -15.44 15.96 -3.33
C GLY A 201 -14.17 16.18 -4.14
N ARG A 202 -13.08 15.53 -3.75
CA ARG A 202 -11.81 15.64 -4.47
C ARG A 202 -12.02 15.19 -5.92
N PRO A 203 -11.53 15.93 -6.93
CA PRO A 203 -11.70 15.56 -8.32
C PRO A 203 -10.98 14.23 -8.59
N THR A 204 -11.60 13.37 -9.42
CA THR A 204 -10.97 12.12 -9.86
C THR A 204 -9.87 12.44 -10.85
N VAL A 205 -8.66 11.94 -10.61
CA VAL A 205 -7.54 12.07 -11.54
C VAL A 205 -7.60 10.91 -12.52
N TRP A 206 -8.45 11.02 -13.56
CA TRP A 206 -8.78 9.91 -14.47
C TRP A 206 -7.56 9.24 -15.11
N TRP A 207 -6.54 10.00 -15.52
CA TRP A 207 -5.35 9.39 -16.12
C TRP A 207 -4.61 8.45 -15.15
N LYS A 208 -4.60 8.74 -13.84
CA LYS A 208 -4.00 7.85 -12.83
C LYS A 208 -4.83 6.59 -12.64
N VAL A 209 -6.16 6.74 -12.62
CA VAL A 209 -7.09 5.61 -12.54
C VAL A 209 -6.93 4.69 -13.74
N LEU A 210 -6.87 5.25 -14.96
CA LEU A 210 -6.68 4.51 -16.20
C LEU A 210 -5.30 3.84 -16.24
N ALA A 211 -4.23 4.54 -15.84
CA ALA A 211 -2.89 3.97 -15.77
C ALA A 211 -2.82 2.82 -14.76
N GLY A 212 -3.42 2.98 -13.58
CA GLY A 212 -3.52 1.93 -12.57
C GLY A 212 -4.32 0.73 -13.04
N GLY A 213 -5.46 0.96 -13.69
CA GLY A 213 -6.27 -0.08 -14.33
C GLY A 213 -5.49 -0.83 -15.42
N ALA A 214 -4.74 -0.11 -16.27
CA ALA A 214 -3.89 -0.72 -17.29
C ALA A 214 -2.80 -1.62 -16.68
N VAL A 215 -2.16 -1.19 -15.58
CA VAL A 215 -1.20 -2.02 -14.82
C VAL A 215 -1.86 -3.29 -14.29
N VAL A 216 -3.10 -3.20 -13.79
CA VAL A 216 -3.87 -4.38 -13.35
C VAL A 216 -4.10 -5.35 -14.51
N VAL A 217 -4.62 -4.87 -15.65
CA VAL A 217 -4.93 -5.71 -16.82
C VAL A 217 -3.67 -6.40 -17.34
N VAL A 218 -2.59 -5.64 -17.56
CA VAL A 218 -1.31 -6.17 -18.03
C VAL A 218 -0.74 -7.15 -17.02
N GLY A 219 -0.75 -6.80 -15.72
CA GLY A 219 -0.21 -7.66 -14.68
C GLY A 219 -0.91 -8.99 -14.57
N VAL A 220 -2.25 -9.00 -14.60
CA VAL A 220 -3.04 -10.24 -14.56
C VAL A 220 -2.84 -11.07 -15.83
N GLY A 221 -2.86 -10.44 -17.00
CA GLY A 221 -2.68 -11.13 -18.28
C GLY A 221 -1.28 -11.69 -18.50
N PHE A 222 -0.24 -11.01 -18.00
CA PHE A 222 1.16 -11.38 -18.19
C PHE A 222 1.79 -12.11 -16.98
N ALA A 223 1.06 -12.37 -15.90
CA ALA A 223 1.61 -13.02 -14.71
C ALA A 223 2.24 -14.40 -14.99
N ASP A 224 1.59 -15.25 -15.79
CA ASP A 224 2.13 -16.56 -16.15
C ASP A 224 3.30 -16.48 -17.16
N PRO A 225 3.20 -15.69 -18.25
CA PRO A 225 4.37 -15.41 -19.09
C PRO A 225 5.59 -14.87 -18.33
N ALA A 226 5.38 -13.94 -17.39
CA ALA A 226 6.44 -13.39 -16.56
C ALA A 226 7.08 -14.46 -15.67
N ARG A 227 6.27 -15.31 -15.01
CA ARG A 227 6.77 -16.46 -14.25
C ARG A 227 7.61 -17.38 -15.12
N ARG A 228 7.12 -17.78 -16.30
CA ARG A 228 7.87 -18.65 -17.23
C ARG A 228 9.16 -18.02 -17.71
N LEU A 229 9.17 -16.71 -17.94
CA LEU A 229 10.39 -15.97 -18.32
C LEU A 229 11.43 -16.03 -17.19
N VAL A 230 11.01 -15.81 -15.95
CA VAL A 230 11.87 -15.92 -14.76
C VAL A 230 12.41 -17.36 -14.60
N GLU A 231 11.55 -18.37 -14.77
CA GLU A 231 11.97 -19.78 -14.72
C GLU A 231 13.03 -20.09 -15.78
N ARG A 232 12.81 -19.67 -17.04
CA ARG A 232 13.77 -19.86 -18.15
C ARG A 232 15.10 -19.18 -17.88
N ASN A 233 15.09 -17.95 -17.37
CA ASN A 233 16.31 -17.19 -17.09
C ASN A 233 17.05 -17.67 -15.83
N SER A 234 16.37 -18.37 -14.92
CA SER A 234 16.95 -18.89 -13.68
C SER A 234 17.81 -20.16 -13.86
N LYS A 235 17.95 -20.68 -15.08
CA LYS A 235 18.66 -21.94 -15.38
C LYS A 235 18.15 -23.14 -14.54
N GLY A 236 16.87 -23.13 -14.18
CA GLY A 236 16.24 -24.17 -13.36
C GLY A 236 16.25 -23.91 -11.85
N ALA A 237 16.91 -22.86 -11.36
CA ALA A 237 16.94 -22.54 -9.93
C ALA A 237 15.55 -22.20 -9.37
N LEU A 238 14.63 -21.69 -10.20
CA LEU A 238 13.26 -21.35 -9.81
C LEU A 238 12.22 -22.31 -10.39
N ARG A 239 12.61 -23.54 -10.74
CA ARG A 239 11.70 -24.50 -11.36
C ARG A 239 10.59 -24.88 -10.36
N THR A 240 9.34 -24.67 -10.75
CA THR A 240 8.19 -25.05 -9.94
C THR A 240 8.04 -26.56 -9.89
N ALA A 241 7.90 -27.13 -8.68
CA ALA A 241 7.83 -28.57 -8.47
C ALA A 241 6.48 -29.16 -8.89
N SER A 242 5.42 -28.35 -8.91
CA SER A 242 4.08 -28.78 -9.28
C SER A 242 3.31 -27.72 -10.08
N MET A 243 2.31 -28.17 -10.84
CA MET A 243 1.40 -27.29 -11.58
C MET A 243 0.61 -26.36 -10.65
N GLY A 244 0.23 -26.86 -9.46
CA GLY A 244 -0.43 -26.05 -8.43
C GLY A 244 0.45 -24.92 -7.91
N GLN A 245 1.73 -25.20 -7.62
CA GLN A 245 2.70 -24.19 -7.20
C GLN A 245 2.92 -23.11 -8.28
N ALA A 246 3.00 -23.52 -9.55
CA ALA A 246 3.10 -22.60 -10.68
C ALA A 246 1.90 -21.64 -10.76
N ARG A 247 0.68 -22.17 -10.68
CA ARG A 247 -0.55 -21.37 -10.69
C ARG A 247 -0.63 -20.41 -9.50
N PHE A 248 -0.25 -20.88 -8.32
CA PHE A 248 -0.20 -20.06 -7.11
C PHE A 248 0.79 -18.88 -7.26
N LEU A 249 2.00 -19.12 -7.77
CA LEU A 249 2.98 -18.06 -8.00
C LEU A 249 2.49 -17.03 -9.03
N SER A 250 1.83 -17.48 -10.10
CA SER A 250 1.20 -16.57 -11.05
C SER A 250 0.08 -15.75 -10.40
N ALA A 251 -0.74 -16.35 -9.54
CA ALA A 251 -1.75 -15.63 -8.76
C ALA A 251 -1.14 -14.58 -7.82
N GLN A 252 0.01 -14.88 -7.19
CA GLN A 252 0.74 -13.91 -6.37
C GLN A 252 1.26 -12.72 -7.21
N LEU A 253 1.89 -12.97 -8.36
CA LEU A 253 2.36 -11.92 -9.26
C LEU A 253 1.20 -11.02 -9.74
N ALA A 254 0.08 -11.64 -10.11
CA ALA A 254 -1.13 -10.91 -10.49
C ALA A 254 -1.66 -10.06 -9.33
N THR A 255 -1.72 -10.61 -8.11
CA THR A 255 -2.17 -9.87 -6.92
C THR A 255 -1.28 -8.66 -6.63
N LEU A 256 0.05 -8.81 -6.74
CA LEU A 256 0.97 -7.69 -6.60
C LEU A 256 0.74 -6.61 -7.66
N ALA A 257 0.48 -6.99 -8.90
CA ALA A 257 0.17 -6.04 -9.96
C ALA A 257 -1.17 -5.32 -9.73
N VAL A 258 -2.19 -6.01 -9.21
CA VAL A 258 -3.48 -5.41 -8.84
C VAL A 258 -3.30 -4.39 -7.72
N LEU A 259 -2.61 -4.77 -6.64
CA LEU A 259 -2.33 -3.89 -5.51
C LEU A 259 -1.47 -2.70 -5.94
N GLY A 260 -0.42 -2.93 -6.73
CA GLY A 260 0.48 -1.90 -7.26
C GLY A 260 -0.23 -0.94 -8.20
N GLY A 261 -1.06 -1.44 -9.12
CA GLY A 261 -1.85 -0.61 -10.04
C GLY A 261 -2.86 0.26 -9.30
N ALA A 262 -3.57 -0.29 -8.32
CA ALA A 262 -4.49 0.47 -7.48
C ALA A 262 -3.77 1.48 -6.57
N ALA A 263 -2.61 1.13 -6.02
CA ALA A 263 -1.78 2.04 -5.24
C ALA A 263 -1.27 3.21 -6.08
N LEU A 264 -0.83 2.94 -7.31
CA LEU A 264 -0.43 3.97 -8.28
C LEU A 264 -1.60 4.91 -8.61
N ALA A 265 -2.80 4.38 -8.80
CA ALA A 265 -4.00 5.18 -9.05
C ALA A 265 -4.32 6.13 -7.88
N ALA A 266 -4.08 5.67 -6.64
CA ALA A 266 -4.36 6.41 -5.42
C ALA A 266 -3.26 7.40 -5.01
N ALA A 267 -2.02 7.16 -5.41
CA ALA A 267 -0.85 7.91 -4.93
C ALA A 267 -0.99 9.42 -5.15
N GLY A 268 -0.87 10.20 -4.08
CA GLY A 268 -0.92 11.67 -4.11
C GLY A 268 -2.28 12.27 -4.44
N THR A 269 -3.37 11.49 -4.44
CA THR A 269 -4.74 12.02 -4.66
C THR A 269 -5.43 12.35 -3.33
N GLY A 270 -5.11 11.56 -2.29
CA GLY A 270 -5.82 11.52 -1.02
C GLY A 270 -7.32 11.21 -1.16
N ALA A 271 -7.71 10.56 -2.26
CA ALA A 271 -9.00 9.88 -2.41
C ALA A 271 -8.71 8.40 -2.71
N GLY A 272 -7.83 7.80 -1.91
CA GLY A 272 -7.14 6.56 -2.24
C GLY A 272 -8.08 5.38 -2.47
N VAL A 273 -9.03 5.15 -1.55
CA VAL A 273 -10.04 4.08 -1.67
C VAL A 273 -10.87 4.26 -2.96
N ARG A 274 -11.34 5.49 -3.23
CA ARG A 274 -12.13 5.78 -4.45
C ARG A 274 -11.32 5.49 -5.73
N HIS A 275 -10.06 5.92 -5.81
CA HIS A 275 -9.22 5.67 -6.97
C HIS A 275 -8.87 4.19 -7.12
N GLY A 276 -8.68 3.48 -5.99
CA GLY A 276 -8.46 2.03 -5.96
C GLY A 276 -9.66 1.23 -6.45
N ILE A 277 -10.88 1.57 -6.01
CA ILE A 277 -12.13 0.97 -6.52
C ILE A 277 -12.23 1.18 -8.02
N LEU A 278 -12.07 2.42 -8.50
CA LEU A 278 -12.18 2.71 -9.93
C LEU A 278 -11.12 1.95 -10.74
N ALA A 279 -9.86 1.92 -10.28
CA ALA A 279 -8.80 1.17 -10.94
C ALA A 279 -9.10 -0.34 -10.93
N GLY A 280 -9.64 -0.88 -9.84
CA GLY A 280 -10.09 -2.27 -9.75
C GLY A 280 -11.24 -2.59 -10.71
N VAL A 281 -12.22 -1.68 -10.87
CA VAL A 281 -13.32 -1.85 -11.83
C VAL A 281 -12.81 -1.84 -13.28
N PHE A 282 -11.93 -0.89 -13.65
CA PHE A 282 -11.31 -0.90 -14.98
C PHE A 282 -10.45 -2.14 -15.20
N GLY A 283 -9.70 -2.56 -14.18
CA GLY A 283 -8.94 -3.80 -14.17
C GLY A 283 -9.83 -5.02 -14.41
N ALA A 284 -10.94 -5.13 -13.69
CA ALA A 284 -11.91 -6.21 -13.85
C ALA A 284 -12.54 -6.23 -15.25
N ALA A 285 -12.95 -5.07 -15.77
CA ALA A 285 -13.47 -4.96 -17.13
C ALA A 285 -12.44 -5.39 -18.19
N GLY A 286 -11.17 -5.00 -18.03
CA GLY A 286 -10.11 -5.40 -18.94
C GLY A 286 -9.75 -6.89 -18.83
N VAL A 287 -9.75 -7.48 -17.62
CA VAL A 287 -9.54 -8.92 -17.42
C VAL A 287 -10.70 -9.73 -18.00
N ALA A 288 -11.94 -9.26 -17.86
CA ALA A 288 -13.10 -9.87 -18.52
C ALA A 288 -12.97 -9.78 -20.04
N GLY A 289 -12.55 -8.62 -20.59
CA GLY A 289 -12.28 -8.47 -22.01
C GLY A 289 -11.17 -9.40 -22.53
N LEU A 290 -10.09 -9.58 -21.75
CA LEU A 290 -9.05 -10.56 -22.07
C LEU A 290 -9.59 -12.00 -22.06
N THR A 291 -10.43 -12.33 -21.10
CA THR A 291 -11.05 -13.67 -20.97
C THR A 291 -11.95 -13.96 -22.17
N LEU A 292 -12.80 -13.01 -22.56
CA LEU A 292 -13.66 -13.12 -23.74
C LEU A 292 -12.85 -13.23 -25.03
N ALA A 293 -11.74 -12.49 -25.14
CA ALA A 293 -10.89 -12.53 -26.33
C ALA A 293 -10.09 -13.84 -26.45
N GLN A 294 -9.69 -14.43 -25.33
CA GLN A 294 -8.90 -15.67 -25.30
C GLN A 294 -9.77 -16.93 -25.22
N GLY A 295 -11.05 -16.80 -24.88
CA GLY A 295 -11.95 -17.93 -24.61
C GLY A 295 -11.58 -18.73 -23.36
N ALA A 296 -10.68 -18.22 -22.52
CA ALA A 296 -10.19 -18.87 -21.32
C ALA A 296 -9.78 -17.83 -20.27
N LEU A 297 -9.94 -18.17 -18.99
CA LEU A 297 -9.48 -17.31 -17.89
C LEU A 297 -7.96 -17.24 -17.86
N PRO A 298 -7.37 -16.05 -17.61
CA PRO A 298 -5.96 -15.95 -17.28
C PRO A 298 -5.63 -16.90 -16.12
N ALA A 299 -4.50 -17.62 -16.20
CA ALA A 299 -4.06 -18.58 -15.18
C ALA A 299 -4.23 -18.11 -13.72
N PRO A 300 -3.88 -16.87 -13.32
CA PRO A 300 -4.12 -16.40 -11.96
C PRO A 300 -5.60 -16.28 -11.58
N ALA A 301 -6.47 -15.89 -12.51
CA ALA A 301 -7.91 -15.81 -12.30
C ALA A 301 -8.55 -17.21 -12.21
N GLY A 302 -8.08 -18.14 -13.04
CA GLY A 302 -8.48 -19.56 -12.96
C GLY A 302 -8.15 -20.18 -11.60
N TYR A 303 -6.94 -19.92 -11.07
CA TYR A 303 -6.54 -20.38 -9.74
C TYR A 303 -7.46 -19.88 -8.62
N LEU A 304 -7.87 -18.60 -8.68
CA LEU A 304 -8.79 -18.02 -7.71
C LEU A 304 -10.20 -18.64 -7.83
N ALA A 305 -10.69 -18.83 -9.04
CA ALA A 305 -11.99 -19.47 -9.31
C ALA A 305 -12.02 -20.90 -8.76
N GLU A 306 -10.97 -21.69 -9.02
CA GLU A 306 -10.81 -23.05 -8.48
C GLU A 306 -10.85 -23.06 -6.94
N HIS A 307 -10.19 -22.11 -6.26
CA HIS A 307 -10.21 -22.01 -4.79
C HIS A 307 -11.56 -21.59 -4.21
N MET A 308 -12.42 -20.97 -5.02
CA MET A 308 -13.80 -20.67 -4.66
C MET A 308 -14.77 -21.80 -5.02
N ASN A 309 -14.26 -22.97 -5.44
CA ASN A 309 -15.04 -24.10 -5.96
C ASN A 309 -15.93 -23.71 -7.15
N LEU A 310 -15.46 -22.78 -7.98
CA LEU A 310 -16.14 -22.40 -9.22
C LEU A 310 -15.52 -23.15 -10.39
N ASP A 311 -16.35 -23.57 -11.34
CA ASP A 311 -15.89 -24.23 -12.55
C ASP A 311 -15.14 -23.23 -13.46
N ALA A 312 -13.81 -23.28 -13.41
CA ALA A 312 -12.93 -22.42 -14.19
C ALA A 312 -12.84 -22.83 -15.68
N ALA A 313 -13.43 -23.97 -16.08
CA ALA A 313 -13.41 -24.42 -17.47
C ALA A 313 -14.26 -23.51 -18.37
N ASP A 314 -15.36 -22.97 -17.84
CA ASP A 314 -16.20 -22.01 -18.57
C ASP A 314 -15.81 -20.56 -18.22
N GLY A 315 -14.84 -20.03 -18.97
CA GLY A 315 -14.39 -18.64 -18.82
C GLY A 315 -15.47 -17.59 -19.12
N ASN A 316 -16.58 -17.98 -19.74
CA ASN A 316 -17.71 -17.10 -20.03
C ASN A 316 -18.81 -17.17 -18.96
N ASN A 317 -18.64 -18.01 -17.93
CA ASN A 317 -19.59 -18.10 -16.85
C ASN A 317 -19.66 -16.74 -16.10
N PRO A 318 -20.83 -16.06 -16.09
CA PRO A 318 -20.96 -14.74 -15.48
C PRO A 318 -20.69 -14.76 -13.97
N LEU A 319 -20.90 -15.90 -13.31
CA LEU A 319 -20.61 -16.06 -11.89
C LEU A 319 -19.09 -16.07 -11.64
N VAL A 320 -18.32 -16.74 -12.50
CA VAL A 320 -16.85 -16.76 -12.40
C VAL A 320 -16.29 -15.37 -12.69
N LEU A 321 -16.76 -14.71 -13.75
CA LEU A 321 -16.36 -13.33 -14.07
C LEU A 321 -16.73 -12.35 -12.96
N GLY A 322 -17.92 -12.52 -12.36
CA GLY A 322 -18.37 -11.73 -11.22
C GLY A 322 -17.49 -11.92 -9.98
N ALA A 323 -17.13 -13.16 -9.65
CA ALA A 323 -16.28 -13.46 -8.50
C ALA A 323 -14.84 -12.96 -8.67
N VAL A 324 -14.26 -13.15 -9.87
CA VAL A 324 -12.94 -12.60 -10.22
C VAL A 324 -12.98 -11.06 -10.19
N GLY A 325 -14.00 -10.45 -10.79
CA GLY A 325 -14.19 -9.00 -10.77
C GLY A 325 -14.32 -8.44 -9.36
N PHE A 326 -15.08 -9.11 -8.49
CA PHE A 326 -15.18 -8.74 -7.07
C PHE A 326 -13.83 -8.82 -6.35
N GLY A 327 -13.07 -9.91 -6.54
CA GLY A 327 -11.74 -10.06 -5.97
C GLY A 327 -10.77 -8.95 -6.41
N LEU A 328 -10.81 -8.57 -7.69
CA LEU A 328 -10.01 -7.46 -8.22
C LEU A 328 -10.42 -6.10 -7.63
N VAL A 329 -11.71 -5.85 -7.43
CA VAL A 329 -12.20 -4.62 -6.79
C VAL A 329 -11.82 -4.56 -5.32
N VAL A 330 -11.94 -5.67 -4.58
CA VAL A 330 -11.52 -5.75 -3.16
C VAL A 330 -10.02 -5.52 -3.03
N ALA A 331 -9.20 -6.19 -3.86
CA ALA A 331 -7.77 -5.92 -3.91
C ALA A 331 -7.49 -4.47 -4.32
N GLY A 332 -8.28 -3.89 -5.23
CA GLY A 332 -8.21 -2.49 -5.62
C GLY A 332 -8.49 -1.53 -4.46
N VAL A 333 -9.47 -1.81 -3.60
CA VAL A 333 -9.73 -1.05 -2.36
C VAL A 333 -8.49 -1.04 -1.47
N VAL A 334 -7.91 -2.22 -1.22
CA VAL A 334 -6.73 -2.38 -0.37
C VAL A 334 -5.52 -1.65 -0.97
N GLY A 335 -5.23 -1.86 -2.25
CA GLY A 335 -4.15 -1.19 -2.96
C GLY A 335 -4.33 0.33 -3.00
N GLY A 336 -5.54 0.81 -3.27
CA GLY A 336 -5.84 2.24 -3.26
C GLY A 336 -5.74 2.89 -1.88
N TRP A 337 -6.14 2.18 -0.83
CA TRP A 337 -5.92 2.62 0.54
C TRP A 337 -4.43 2.69 0.89
N LEU A 338 -3.64 1.67 0.51
CA LEU A 338 -2.18 1.67 0.68
C LEU A 338 -1.53 2.84 -0.08
N GLY A 339 -1.86 3.03 -1.35
CA GLY A 339 -1.30 4.13 -2.14
C GLY A 339 -1.69 5.52 -1.61
N GLY A 340 -2.91 5.67 -1.11
CA GLY A 340 -3.38 6.92 -0.53
C GLY A 340 -2.76 7.25 0.85
N THR A 341 -2.34 6.24 1.60
CA THR A 341 -1.71 6.40 2.92
C THR A 341 -0.18 6.55 2.82
N LEU A 342 0.47 5.81 1.93
CA LEU A 342 1.92 5.86 1.71
C LEU A 342 2.35 7.13 0.95
N PHE A 343 1.58 7.54 -0.05
CA PHE A 343 1.90 8.70 -0.88
C PHE A 343 0.89 9.81 -0.63
N LEU A 344 1.03 10.48 0.51
CA LEU A 344 0.22 11.64 0.82
C LEU A 344 0.54 12.77 -0.18
N PRO A 345 -0.48 13.52 -0.63
CA PRO A 345 -0.24 14.67 -1.47
C PRO A 345 0.53 15.74 -0.71
N LEU A 346 1.62 16.22 -1.31
CA LEU A 346 2.55 17.17 -0.68
C LEU A 346 1.90 18.54 -0.41
N ALA A 347 1.03 19.03 -1.32
CA ALA A 347 0.42 20.35 -1.17
C ALA A 347 -0.90 20.31 -0.37
N PRO A 348 -1.17 21.28 0.51
CA PRO A 348 -2.44 21.37 1.22
C PRO A 348 -3.63 21.65 0.26
N PRO A 349 -4.87 21.25 0.63
CA PRO A 349 -6.04 21.29 -0.27
C PRO A 349 -6.36 22.67 -0.84
N ASN A 350 -6.19 23.74 -0.05
CA ASN A 350 -6.43 25.13 -0.44
C ASN A 350 -5.50 25.60 -1.56
N MET A 351 -4.25 25.11 -1.61
CA MET A 351 -3.28 25.46 -2.66
C MET A 351 -3.55 24.74 -3.99
N ARG A 352 -4.43 23.72 -4.04
CA ARG A 352 -4.62 22.90 -5.25
C ARG A 352 -5.59 23.49 -6.28
N ARG A 353 -6.35 24.52 -5.91
CA ARG A 353 -7.46 25.05 -6.72
C ARG A 353 -7.03 26.00 -7.84
N GLY A 354 -5.77 26.45 -7.88
CA GLY A 354 -5.33 27.51 -8.79
C GLY A 354 -5.28 27.17 -10.29
N ARG A 355 -5.33 25.89 -10.69
CA ARG A 355 -5.22 25.52 -12.11
C ARG A 355 -6.53 25.58 -12.90
N ALA A 356 -7.69 25.59 -12.25
CA ALA A 356 -8.96 25.42 -12.95
C ALA A 356 -9.65 26.73 -13.37
N ARG A 357 -9.07 27.91 -13.08
CA ARG A 357 -9.67 29.22 -13.39
C ARG A 357 -8.86 30.10 -14.36
N LEU A 358 -7.81 29.55 -14.98
CA LEU A 358 -6.92 30.29 -15.89
C LEU A 358 -6.93 29.74 -17.32
N ALA A 359 -7.97 28.99 -17.69
CA ALA A 359 -8.25 28.56 -19.06
C ALA A 359 -9.65 29.02 -19.46
#